data_AF-A0A2J0MZF6-F1
#
_entry.id   AF-A0A2J0MZF6-F1
#
_cell.length_a   1.000
_cell.length_b   1.000
_cell.length_c   1.000
_cell.angle_alpha   90.00
_cell.angle_beta   90.00
_cell.angle_gamma   90.00
#
_symmetry.space_group_name_H-M   'P 1'
#
loop_
_entity.id
_entity.type
_entity.pdbx_description
1 polymer ?
#
loop_
_entity_poly.entity_id
_entity_poly.type
_entity_poly.pdbx_seq_one_letter_code
_entity_poly.pdbx_strand_id
1 'polypeptide(L)'
;MFYLISLFWLTRETKAVLFWLYLWQLKEYHIGRFFAHFSTTIGKQLLCNKLLIFKLLLAIILLYGFYLFGFEILPPPIFSTNFFLFFFEFFVRIPFLVLILYIFEAVHASFNFFQKKLKKPVLTKKTVFLISTALVLEVLFIVALSLYFRDEWGYINFIPATFYLLLFDILTPSIVSAIVLLFQPITVLLRNRIIEKAKRKREQLKNLLVIGITGSYGKTSTKEFLATILAEKFNVLKTKEHQNSEVGVSQCILNDLKPEHEIFICEMGAYNRGGIKLLCDITKPKI
;
A
#
# COMPACT_ATOMS: atom_id res chain seq x y z
N MET A 1 15.42 5.09 -26.75
CA MET A 1 15.94 4.25 -25.64
C MET A 1 15.22 4.53 -24.32
N PHE A 2 15.15 5.79 -23.86
CA PHE A 2 14.46 6.15 -22.60
C PHE A 2 13.02 5.59 -22.47
N TYR A 3 12.18 5.74 -23.50
CA TYR A 3 10.81 5.22 -23.44
C TYR A 3 10.75 3.67 -23.38
N LEU A 4 11.73 2.99 -23.98
CA LEU A 4 11.81 1.54 -23.94
C LEU A 4 12.15 1.03 -22.54
N ILE A 5 13.16 1.63 -21.88
CA ILE A 5 13.47 1.28 -20.49
C ILE A 5 12.30 1.64 -19.56
N SER A 6 11.63 2.76 -19.80
CA SER A 6 10.49 3.22 -19.00
C SER A 6 9.31 2.26 -19.07
N LEU A 7 9.07 1.63 -20.23
CA LEU A 7 8.02 0.63 -20.39
C LEU A 7 8.27 -0.61 -19.50
N PHE A 8 9.48 -1.18 -19.56
CA PHE A 8 9.83 -2.33 -18.74
C PHE A 8 9.88 -1.97 -17.25
N TRP A 9 10.43 -0.80 -16.93
CA TRP A 9 10.41 -0.23 -15.59
C TRP A 9 8.99 -0.13 -15.04
N LEU A 10 8.03 0.41 -15.80
CA LEU A 10 6.64 0.58 -15.37
C LEU A 10 6.00 -0.76 -14.99
N THR A 11 6.19 -1.80 -15.81
CA THR A 11 5.64 -3.13 -15.49
C THR A 11 6.25 -3.74 -14.22
N ARG A 12 7.55 -3.54 -14.00
CA ARG A 12 8.25 -3.95 -12.79
C ARG A 12 7.75 -3.15 -11.58
N GLU A 13 7.63 -1.83 -11.69
CA GLU A 13 7.18 -0.95 -10.61
C GLU A 13 5.75 -1.25 -10.20
N THR A 14 4.86 -1.45 -11.16
CA THR A 14 3.47 -1.83 -10.87
C THR A 14 3.43 -3.09 -10.00
N LYS A 15 4.26 -4.11 -10.29
CA LYS A 15 4.39 -5.29 -9.43
C LYS A 15 4.94 -4.94 -8.03
N ALA A 16 5.94 -4.08 -7.94
CA ALA A 16 6.52 -3.66 -6.67
C ALA A 16 5.50 -2.90 -5.80
N VAL A 17 4.76 -1.95 -6.38
CA VAL A 17 3.67 -1.22 -5.71
C VAL A 17 2.60 -2.17 -5.21
N LEU A 18 2.14 -3.12 -6.03
CA LEU A 18 1.18 -4.14 -5.61
C LEU A 18 1.71 -4.95 -4.43
N PHE A 19 2.97 -5.36 -4.46
CA PHE A 19 3.57 -6.09 -3.35
C PHE A 19 3.65 -5.26 -2.05
N TRP A 20 4.10 -4.01 -2.11
CA TRP A 20 4.21 -3.16 -0.93
C TRP A 20 2.85 -2.78 -0.34
N LEU A 21 1.85 -2.52 -1.19
CA LEU A 21 0.48 -2.30 -0.74
C LEU A 21 -0.14 -3.57 -0.14
N TYR A 22 0.15 -4.75 -0.70
CA TYR A 22 -0.20 -6.04 -0.10
C TYR A 22 0.40 -6.19 1.29
N LEU A 23 1.68 -5.86 1.46
CA LEU A 23 2.35 -5.95 2.76
C LEU A 23 1.74 -4.98 3.79
N TRP A 24 1.47 -3.74 3.38
CA TRP A 24 0.76 -2.77 4.23
C TRP A 24 -0.63 -3.26 4.62
N GLN A 25 -1.38 -3.85 3.69
CA GLN A 25 -2.70 -4.40 3.96
C GLN A 25 -2.64 -5.61 4.90
N LEU A 26 -1.65 -6.50 4.73
CA LEU A 26 -1.40 -7.64 5.61
C LEU A 26 -1.11 -7.20 7.06
N LYS A 27 -0.59 -5.99 7.25
CA LYS A 27 -0.34 -5.37 8.56
C LYS A 27 -1.46 -4.41 8.98
N GLU A 28 -2.63 -4.51 8.36
CA GLU A 28 -3.82 -3.70 8.65
C GLU A 28 -3.57 -2.19 8.59
N TYR A 29 -2.61 -1.75 7.77
CA TYR A 29 -2.17 -0.35 7.71
C TYR A 29 -1.67 0.22 9.05
N HIS A 30 -1.25 -0.64 9.98
CA HIS A 30 -0.77 -0.22 11.29
C HIS A 30 0.76 -0.05 11.27
N ILE A 31 1.22 1.18 11.48
CA ILE A 31 2.62 1.60 11.44
C ILE A 31 3.52 0.68 12.28
N GLY A 32 3.18 0.47 13.56
CA GLY A 32 3.98 -0.38 14.45
C GLY A 32 4.08 -1.84 14.00
N ARG A 33 3.03 -2.42 13.41
CA ARG A 33 3.04 -3.80 12.90
C ARG A 33 3.84 -3.91 11.60
N PHE A 34 3.81 -2.86 10.79
CA PHE A 34 4.60 -2.76 9.58
C PHE A 34 6.08 -2.72 9.91
N PHE A 35 6.53 -1.86 10.83
CA PHE A 35 7.93 -1.82 11.27
C PHE A 35 8.38 -3.09 11.98
N ALA A 36 7.53 -3.66 12.85
CA ALA A 36 7.82 -4.94 13.49
C ALA A 36 8.05 -6.10 12.50
N HIS A 37 7.49 -6.01 11.28
CA HIS A 37 7.75 -7.01 10.25
C HIS A 37 9.23 -7.04 9.84
N PHE A 38 9.90 -5.90 9.77
CA PHE A 38 11.31 -5.81 9.39
C PHE A 38 12.27 -6.31 10.49
N SER A 39 11.77 -6.52 11.71
CA SER A 39 12.50 -7.22 12.76
C SER A 39 12.55 -8.74 12.53
N THR A 40 11.63 -9.29 11.72
CA THR A 40 11.59 -10.73 11.39
C THR A 40 12.60 -11.12 10.32
N THR A 41 12.99 -12.40 10.26
CA THR A 41 13.92 -12.93 9.25
C THR A 41 13.45 -12.63 7.81
N ILE A 42 12.15 -12.81 7.54
CA ILE A 42 11.55 -12.52 6.22
C ILE A 42 11.64 -11.03 5.90
N GLY A 43 11.34 -10.16 6.88
CA GLY A 43 11.43 -8.72 6.70
C GLY A 43 12.87 -8.23 6.44
N LYS A 44 13.86 -8.80 7.16
CA LYS A 44 15.28 -8.50 6.91
C LYS A 44 15.73 -8.94 5.52
N GLN A 45 15.26 -10.09 5.04
CA GLN A 45 15.55 -10.56 3.68
C GLN A 45 14.96 -9.65 2.58
N LEU A 46 13.84 -8.96 2.85
CA LEU A 46 13.28 -7.98 1.92
C LEU A 46 14.17 -6.74 1.79
N LEU A 47 14.77 -6.27 2.89
CA LEU A 47 15.67 -5.10 2.90
C LEU A 47 17.08 -5.44 2.42
N CYS A 48 17.58 -6.64 2.69
CA CYS A 48 18.94 -7.05 2.33
C CYS A 48 18.98 -8.06 1.17
N ASN A 49 18.10 -7.88 0.17
CA ASN A 49 18.09 -8.75 -1.00
C ASN A 49 19.31 -8.46 -1.90
N LYS A 50 19.98 -9.52 -2.38
CA LYS A 50 21.09 -9.44 -3.35
C LYS A 50 20.76 -8.56 -4.56
N LEU A 51 19.51 -8.62 -5.05
CA LEU A 51 19.06 -7.80 -6.17
C LEU A 51 19.02 -6.30 -5.81
N LEU A 52 18.63 -5.94 -4.59
CA LEU A 52 18.63 -4.54 -4.14
C LEU A 52 20.05 -4.01 -3.99
N ILE A 53 20.96 -4.81 -3.44
CA ILE A 53 22.39 -4.46 -3.34
C ILE A 53 22.97 -4.22 -4.74
N PHE A 54 22.64 -5.08 -5.71
CA PHE A 54 23.06 -4.91 -7.09
C PHE A 54 22.53 -3.60 -7.71
N LYS A 55 21.25 -3.26 -7.49
CA LYS A 55 20.66 -1.98 -7.93
C LYS A 55 21.33 -0.77 -7.28
N LEU A 56 21.64 -0.84 -5.98
CA LEU A 56 22.37 0.21 -5.26
C LEU A 56 23.76 0.43 -5.86
N LEU A 57 24.49 -0.64 -6.17
CA LEU A 57 25.79 -0.54 -6.84
C LEU A 57 25.67 0.12 -8.23
N LEU A 58 24.69 -0.28 -9.03
CA LEU A 58 24.43 0.34 -10.35
C LEU A 58 24.07 1.83 -10.21
N ALA A 59 23.28 2.19 -9.20
CA ALA A 59 22.92 3.59 -8.94
C ALA A 59 24.15 4.43 -8.55
N ILE A 60 25.05 3.89 -7.71
CA ILE A 60 26.30 4.55 -7.32
C ILE A 60 27.21 4.73 -8.55
N ILE A 61 27.34 3.70 -9.40
CA ILE A 61 28.13 3.76 -10.64
C ILE A 61 27.56 4.84 -11.57
N LEU A 62 26.25 4.86 -11.81
CA LEU A 62 25.61 5.88 -12.65
C LEU A 62 25.78 7.30 -12.09
N LEU A 63 25.65 7.47 -10.76
CA LEU A 63 25.85 8.76 -10.10
C LEU A 63 27.29 9.25 -10.27
N TYR A 64 28.27 8.37 -10.08
CA TYR A 64 29.68 8.70 -10.24
C TYR A 64 30.02 9.01 -11.71
N GLY A 65 29.47 8.25 -12.67
CA GLY A 65 29.59 8.56 -14.09
C GLY A 65 29.02 9.93 -14.43
N PHE A 66 27.82 10.25 -13.94
CA PHE A 66 27.22 11.58 -14.14
C PHE A 66 28.08 12.70 -13.53
N TYR A 67 28.67 12.49 -12.35
CA TYR A 67 29.58 13.47 -11.73
C TYR A 67 30.84 13.72 -12.58
N LEU A 68 31.42 12.69 -13.19
CA LEU A 68 32.64 12.81 -13.99
C LEU A 68 32.44 13.41 -15.38
N PHE A 69 31.35 13.06 -16.07
CA PHE A 69 31.14 13.41 -17.48
C PHE A 69 30.00 14.43 -17.71
N GLY A 70 29.24 14.75 -16.67
CA GLY A 70 28.13 15.70 -16.76
C GLY A 70 27.05 15.27 -17.75
N PHE A 71 26.54 16.25 -18.52
CA PHE A 71 25.54 16.03 -19.57
C PHE A 71 26.13 15.75 -20.95
N GLU A 72 27.46 15.69 -21.09
CA GLU A 72 28.11 15.57 -22.39
C GLU A 72 27.90 14.16 -22.98
N ILE A 73 27.54 14.12 -24.26
CA ILE A 73 27.31 12.88 -25.04
C ILE A 73 28.64 12.32 -25.58
N LEU A 74 29.69 13.15 -25.60
CA LEU A 74 31.03 12.81 -26.04
C LEU A 74 32.01 13.18 -24.93
N PRO A 75 33.13 12.45 -24.78
CA PRO A 75 34.17 12.81 -23.83
C PRO A 75 34.69 14.21 -24.15
N PRO A 76 34.90 15.09 -23.15
CA PRO A 76 35.42 16.43 -23.39
C PRO A 76 36.78 16.34 -24.11
N PRO A 77 37.07 17.23 -25.08
CA PRO A 77 38.26 17.14 -25.94
C PRO A 77 39.59 17.23 -25.17
N ILE A 78 39.54 17.66 -23.91
CA ILE A 78 40.68 17.77 -22.98
C ILE A 78 41.14 16.38 -22.49
N PHE A 79 40.28 15.36 -22.56
CA PHE A 79 40.53 14.02 -22.05
C PHE A 79 40.66 13.00 -23.20
N SER A 80 41.72 13.10 -23.99
CA SER A 80 41.99 12.21 -25.13
C SER A 80 42.87 10.99 -24.80
N THR A 81 43.12 10.71 -23.51
CA THR A 81 43.88 9.51 -23.12
C THR A 81 43.03 8.25 -23.27
N ASN A 82 43.64 7.15 -23.75
CA ASN A 82 42.99 5.84 -23.87
C ASN A 82 42.32 5.38 -22.56
N PHE A 83 42.88 5.79 -21.42
CA PHE A 83 42.32 5.52 -20.10
C PHE A 83 40.96 6.19 -19.90
N PHE A 84 40.82 7.50 -20.18
CA PHE A 84 39.56 8.20 -19.97
C PHE A 84 38.46 7.73 -20.92
N LEU A 85 38.81 7.48 -22.19
CA LEU A 85 37.89 6.93 -23.19
C LEU A 85 37.35 5.56 -22.78
N PHE A 86 38.20 4.72 -22.19
CA PHE A 86 37.78 3.43 -21.64
C PHE A 86 36.75 3.58 -20.52
N PHE A 87 36.96 4.50 -19.57
CA PHE A 87 35.98 4.76 -18.52
C PHE A 87 34.68 5.34 -19.08
N PHE A 88 34.76 6.31 -20.00
CA PHE A 88 33.58 6.86 -20.65
C PHE A 88 32.72 5.78 -21.32
N GLU A 89 33.33 4.93 -22.15
CA GLU A 89 32.68 3.79 -22.79
C GLU A 89 32.06 2.83 -21.77
N PHE A 90 32.72 2.59 -20.65
CA PHE A 90 32.19 1.76 -19.58
C PHE A 90 30.89 2.36 -18.99
N PHE A 91 30.87 3.64 -18.64
CA PHE A 91 29.69 4.28 -18.06
C PHE A 91 28.51 4.38 -19.04
N VAL A 92 28.78 4.65 -20.32
CA VAL A 92 27.75 4.71 -21.37
C VAL A 92 27.01 3.36 -21.51
N ARG A 93 27.67 2.24 -21.17
CA ARG A 93 27.07 0.90 -21.22
C ARG A 93 26.20 0.55 -20.02
N ILE A 94 26.35 1.23 -18.88
CA ILE A 94 25.62 0.90 -17.64
C ILE A 94 24.10 1.03 -17.79
N PRO A 95 23.54 2.08 -18.42
CA PRO A 95 22.11 2.16 -18.68
C PRO A 95 21.53 0.97 -19.47
N PHE A 96 22.31 0.37 -20.38
CA PHE A 96 21.89 -0.82 -21.12
C PHE A 96 21.81 -2.05 -20.23
N LEU A 97 22.72 -2.17 -19.25
CA LEU A 97 22.64 -3.23 -18.25
C LEU A 97 21.40 -3.07 -17.36
N VAL A 98 21.06 -1.83 -16.97
CA VAL A 98 19.79 -1.54 -16.26
C VAL A 98 18.56 -1.87 -17.13
N LEU A 99 18.62 -1.58 -18.43
CA LEU A 99 17.56 -1.99 -19.36
C LEU A 99 17.38 -3.51 -19.40
N ILE A 100 18.47 -4.28 -19.53
CA ILE A 100 18.42 -5.75 -19.52
C ILE A 100 17.84 -6.26 -18.20
N LEU A 101 18.25 -5.67 -17.08
CA LEU A 101 17.71 -5.99 -15.76
C LEU A 101 16.19 -5.78 -15.71
N TYR A 102 15.70 -4.63 -16.20
CA TYR A 102 14.25 -4.36 -16.23
C TYR A 102 13.48 -5.23 -17.19
N ILE A 103 14.04 -5.59 -18.34
CA ILE A 103 13.44 -6.59 -19.23
C ILE A 103 13.24 -7.90 -18.48
N PHE A 104 14.28 -8.38 -17.79
CA PHE A 104 14.19 -9.64 -17.03
C PHE A 104 13.17 -9.56 -15.90
N GLU A 105 13.16 -8.49 -15.10
CA GLU A 105 12.19 -8.30 -14.03
C GLU A 105 10.76 -8.16 -14.55
N ALA A 106 10.56 -7.46 -15.66
CA ALA A 106 9.27 -7.29 -16.32
C ALA A 106 8.73 -8.62 -16.87
N VAL A 107 9.55 -9.39 -17.58
CA VAL A 107 9.18 -10.73 -18.07
C VAL A 107 8.81 -11.63 -16.91
N HIS A 108 9.63 -11.65 -15.85
CA HIS A 108 9.33 -12.42 -14.64
C HIS A 108 8.06 -11.93 -13.93
N ALA A 109 7.78 -10.62 -13.93
CA ALA A 109 6.54 -10.05 -13.39
C ALA A 109 5.31 -10.52 -14.18
N SER A 110 5.36 -10.40 -15.50
CA SER A 110 4.31 -10.84 -16.41
C SER A 110 4.04 -12.33 -16.28
N PHE A 111 5.08 -13.17 -16.22
CA PHE A 111 4.92 -14.61 -16.02
C PHE A 111 4.21 -14.95 -14.69
N ASN A 112 4.61 -14.30 -13.59
CA ASN A 112 3.96 -14.48 -12.28
C ASN A 112 2.50 -14.00 -12.27
N PHE A 113 2.18 -12.97 -13.06
CA PHE A 113 0.81 -12.49 -13.24
C PHE A 113 -0.05 -13.54 -13.93
N PHE A 114 0.40 -14.09 -15.07
CA PHE A 114 -0.33 -15.13 -15.80
C PHE A 114 -0.51 -16.42 -14.99
N GLN A 115 0.48 -16.77 -14.16
CA GLN A 115 0.41 -17.92 -13.25
C GLN A 115 -0.42 -17.67 -11.97
N LYS A 116 -1.00 -16.46 -11.80
CA LYS A 116 -1.72 -16.07 -10.58
C LYS A 116 -0.89 -16.18 -9.29
N LYS A 117 0.45 -16.13 -9.38
CA LYS A 117 1.39 -16.21 -8.24
C LYS A 117 1.75 -14.84 -7.67
N LEU A 118 1.31 -13.76 -8.32
CA LEU A 118 1.62 -12.40 -7.91
C LEU A 118 0.91 -12.04 -6.60
N LYS A 119 1.70 -11.68 -5.58
CA LYS A 119 1.19 -11.14 -4.31
C LYS A 119 0.65 -9.73 -4.54
N LYS A 120 -0.67 -9.57 -4.43
CA LYS A 120 -1.40 -8.31 -4.61
C LYS A 120 -2.41 -8.11 -3.49
N PRO A 121 -2.75 -6.86 -3.14
CA PRO A 121 -3.72 -6.59 -2.10
C PRO A 121 -5.13 -6.98 -2.57
N VAL A 122 -6.01 -7.29 -1.61
CA VAL A 122 -7.45 -7.41 -1.85
C VAL A 122 -7.98 -6.05 -2.31
N LEU A 123 -8.72 -6.06 -3.42
CA LEU A 123 -9.26 -4.86 -4.05
C LEU A 123 -10.43 -4.32 -3.22
N THR A 124 -10.11 -3.40 -2.31
CA THR A 124 -11.09 -2.55 -1.60
C THR A 124 -11.10 -1.15 -2.21
N LYS A 125 -12.12 -0.33 -1.94
CA LYS A 125 -12.15 1.08 -2.38
C LYS A 125 -10.86 1.84 -1.98
N LYS A 126 -10.38 1.62 -0.75
CA LYS A 126 -9.12 2.19 -0.25
C LYS A 126 -7.93 1.70 -1.07
N THR A 127 -7.83 0.39 -1.28
CA THR A 127 -6.72 -0.21 -2.02
C THR A 127 -6.69 0.26 -3.48
N VAL A 128 -7.84 0.28 -4.16
CA VAL A 128 -7.94 0.76 -5.55
C VAL A 128 -7.44 2.19 -5.62
N PHE A 129 -7.90 3.08 -4.74
CA PHE A 129 -7.45 4.46 -4.69
C PHE A 129 -5.93 4.61 -4.46
N LEU A 130 -5.34 3.80 -3.56
CA LEU A 130 -3.89 3.81 -3.32
C LEU A 130 -3.11 3.32 -4.55
N ILE A 131 -3.58 2.26 -5.23
CA ILE A 131 -2.98 1.77 -6.47
C ILE A 131 -3.07 2.84 -7.55
N SER A 132 -4.24 3.46 -7.75
CA SER A 132 -4.43 4.53 -8.73
C SER A 132 -3.47 5.70 -8.49
N THR A 133 -3.33 6.11 -7.23
CA THR A 133 -2.44 7.21 -6.84
C THR A 133 -0.98 6.89 -7.15
N ALA A 134 -0.54 5.66 -6.85
CA ALA A 134 0.82 5.21 -7.14
C ALA A 134 1.09 5.12 -8.66
N LEU A 135 0.14 4.57 -9.45
CA LEU A 135 0.27 4.51 -10.91
C LEU A 135 0.32 5.91 -11.56
N VAL A 136 -0.50 6.84 -11.07
CA VAL A 136 -0.45 8.24 -11.54
C VAL A 136 0.92 8.85 -11.21
N LEU A 137 1.45 8.61 -10.01
CA LEU A 137 2.77 9.09 -9.62
C LEU A 137 3.89 8.51 -10.52
N GLU A 138 3.83 7.22 -10.86
CA GLU A 138 4.78 6.57 -11.77
C GLU A 138 4.76 7.20 -13.17
N VAL A 139 3.57 7.42 -13.74
CA VAL A 139 3.43 8.05 -15.06
C VAL A 139 3.91 9.50 -15.03
N LEU A 140 3.51 10.27 -14.02
CA LEU A 140 3.97 11.65 -13.84
C LEU A 140 5.49 11.71 -13.68
N PHE A 141 6.09 10.74 -12.98
CA PHE A 141 7.54 10.67 -12.81
C PHE A 141 8.25 10.41 -14.15
N ILE A 142 7.78 9.47 -14.97
CA ILE A 142 8.33 9.24 -16.32
C ILE A 142 8.21 10.50 -17.18
N VAL A 143 7.05 11.16 -17.16
CA VAL A 143 6.83 12.41 -17.91
C VAL A 143 7.79 13.50 -17.43
N ALA A 144 7.92 13.70 -16.13
CA ALA A 144 8.82 14.69 -15.54
C ALA A 144 10.29 14.44 -15.94
N LEU A 145 10.77 13.20 -15.88
CA LEU A 145 12.11 12.84 -16.35
C LEU A 145 12.28 13.10 -17.85
N SER A 146 11.26 12.80 -18.66
CA SER A 146 11.29 13.01 -20.11
C SER A 146 11.31 14.48 -20.53
N LEU A 147 10.87 15.38 -19.66
CA LEU A 147 10.90 16.83 -19.87
C LEU A 147 12.20 17.41 -19.32
N TYR A 148 12.60 17.00 -18.12
CA TYR A 148 13.78 17.53 -17.43
C TYR A 148 15.10 17.17 -18.13
N PHE A 149 15.22 15.95 -18.65
CA PHE A 149 16.43 15.47 -19.32
C PHE A 149 16.41 15.64 -20.84
N ARG A 150 15.46 16.42 -21.38
CA ARG A 150 15.36 16.67 -22.81
C ARG A 150 16.31 17.79 -23.24
N ASP A 151 17.10 17.54 -24.27
CA ASP A 151 17.95 18.55 -24.90
C ASP A 151 17.17 19.39 -25.94
N GLU A 152 17.84 20.39 -26.51
CA GLU A 152 17.26 21.29 -27.52
C GLU A 152 16.80 20.58 -28.79
N TRP A 153 17.38 19.41 -29.09
CA TRP A 153 17.05 18.57 -30.24
C TRP A 153 15.93 17.57 -29.93
N GLY A 154 15.44 17.55 -28.70
CA GLY A 154 14.37 16.68 -28.25
C GLY A 154 14.82 15.28 -27.81
N TYR A 155 16.12 14.99 -27.74
CA TYR A 155 16.65 13.75 -27.19
C TYR A 155 16.70 13.79 -25.66
N ILE A 156 16.41 12.67 -25.03
CA ILE A 156 16.42 12.54 -23.57
C ILE A 156 17.76 11.95 -23.15
N ASN A 157 18.50 12.64 -22.30
CA ASN A 157 19.78 12.16 -21.78
C ASN A 157 19.58 10.87 -20.98
N PHE A 158 20.12 9.78 -21.53
CA PHE A 158 19.75 8.42 -21.10
C PHE A 158 20.38 8.02 -19.76
N ILE A 159 21.60 8.50 -19.46
CA ILE A 159 22.34 8.16 -18.23
C ILE A 159 21.63 8.70 -16.97
N PRO A 160 21.43 10.02 -16.81
CA PRO A 160 20.80 10.55 -15.61
C PRO A 160 19.33 10.12 -15.52
N ALA A 161 18.59 10.06 -16.64
CA ALA A 161 17.22 9.57 -16.62
C ALA A 161 17.13 8.11 -16.11
N THR A 162 18.07 7.24 -16.50
CA THR A 162 18.14 5.86 -15.99
C THR A 162 18.52 5.81 -14.51
N PHE A 163 19.42 6.68 -14.06
CA PHE A 163 19.75 6.81 -12.64
C PHE A 163 18.50 7.14 -11.80
N TYR A 164 17.67 8.10 -12.24
CA TYR A 164 16.46 8.48 -11.51
C TYR A 164 15.38 7.39 -11.53
N LEU A 165 15.22 6.64 -12.63
CA LEU A 165 14.36 5.45 -12.66
C LEU A 165 14.80 4.40 -11.64
N LEU A 166 16.10 4.14 -11.57
CA LEU A 166 16.69 3.19 -10.63
C LEU A 166 16.59 3.67 -9.17
N LEU A 167 16.74 4.97 -8.94
CA LEU A 167 16.57 5.58 -7.62
C LEU A 167 15.12 5.46 -7.15
N PHE A 168 14.15 5.76 -8.01
CA PHE A 168 12.73 5.60 -7.69
C PHE A 168 12.41 4.15 -7.31
N ASP A 169 12.87 3.19 -8.12
CA ASP A 169 12.73 1.74 -7.87
C ASP A 169 13.21 1.33 -6.47
N ILE A 170 14.43 1.77 -6.10
CA ILE A 170 15.03 1.49 -4.80
C ILE A 170 14.18 2.11 -3.66
N LEU A 171 13.62 3.28 -3.91
CA LEU A 171 12.81 4.04 -2.95
C LEU A 171 11.32 3.66 -2.95
N THR A 172 10.85 2.81 -3.87
CA THR A 172 9.46 2.34 -3.95
C THR A 172 8.86 1.89 -2.61
N PRO A 173 9.55 1.14 -1.73
CA PRO A 173 9.02 0.79 -0.40
C PRO A 173 8.66 2.02 0.44
N SER A 174 9.53 3.04 0.41
CA SER A 174 9.36 4.30 1.15
C SER A 174 8.30 5.18 0.52
N ILE A 175 8.25 5.25 -0.81
CA ILE A 175 7.25 6.01 -1.57
C ILE A 175 5.85 5.47 -1.29
N VAL A 176 5.65 4.16 -1.43
CA VAL A 176 4.36 3.51 -1.14
C VAL A 176 3.96 3.72 0.33
N SER A 177 4.93 3.62 1.25
CA SER A 177 4.69 3.88 2.67
C SER A 177 4.27 5.33 2.93
N ALA A 178 4.92 6.31 2.30
CA ALA A 178 4.54 7.71 2.42
C ALA A 178 3.13 7.97 1.90
N ILE A 179 2.76 7.39 0.74
CA ILE A 179 1.39 7.47 0.20
C ILE A 179 0.39 6.92 1.23
N VAL A 180 0.63 5.71 1.75
CA VAL A 180 -0.26 5.08 2.75
C VAL A 180 -0.44 5.95 4.00
N LEU A 181 0.66 6.48 4.53
CA LEU A 181 0.67 7.31 5.74
C LEU A 181 -0.02 8.65 5.51
N LEU A 182 0.16 9.28 4.35
CA LEU A 182 -0.49 10.54 3.99
C LEU A 182 -2.03 10.39 3.96
N PHE A 183 -2.53 9.24 3.52
CA PHE A 183 -3.97 8.95 3.52
C PHE A 183 -4.51 8.43 4.86
N GLN A 184 -3.64 8.04 5.79
CA GLN A 184 -4.07 7.45 7.06
C GLN A 184 -4.90 8.43 7.93
N PRO A 185 -4.52 9.70 8.15
CA PRO A 185 -5.31 10.65 8.93
C PRO A 185 -6.73 10.81 8.37
N ILE A 186 -6.87 10.90 7.04
CA ILE A 186 -8.17 11.03 6.38
C ILE A 186 -9.04 9.79 6.67
N THR A 187 -8.48 8.58 6.55
CA THR A 187 -9.23 7.36 6.86
C THR A 187 -9.66 7.28 8.32
N VAL A 188 -8.82 7.73 9.26
CA VAL A 188 -9.16 7.80 10.69
C VAL A 188 -10.26 8.82 10.95
N LEU A 189 -10.19 10.00 10.32
CA LEU A 189 -11.23 11.03 10.45
C LEU A 189 -12.57 10.55 9.91
N LEU A 190 -12.60 9.92 8.73
CA LEU A 190 -13.82 9.36 8.15
C LEU A 190 -14.41 8.27 9.02
N ARG A 191 -13.57 7.35 9.54
CA ARG A 191 -13.99 6.34 10.50
C ARG A 191 -14.62 6.96 11.75
N ASN A 192 -13.95 7.93 12.36
CA ASN A 192 -14.41 8.57 13.58
C ASN A 192 -15.74 9.32 13.36
N ARG A 193 -15.94 9.94 12.18
CA ARG A 193 -17.24 10.54 11.81
C ARG A 193 -18.36 9.51 11.73
N ILE A 194 -18.10 8.33 11.16
CA ILE A 194 -19.09 7.23 11.11
C ILE A 194 -19.43 6.77 12.53
N ILE A 195 -18.43 6.58 13.37
CA ILE A 195 -18.58 6.19 14.78
C ILE A 195 -19.41 7.21 15.56
N GLU A 196 -19.10 8.49 15.45
CA GLU A 196 -19.84 9.55 16.17
C GLU A 196 -21.29 9.66 15.70
N LYS A 197 -21.56 9.52 14.40
CA LYS A 197 -22.94 9.46 13.90
C LYS A 197 -23.69 8.25 14.47
N ALA A 198 -23.05 7.08 14.54
CA ALA A 198 -23.65 5.87 15.09
C ALA A 198 -23.98 6.03 16.58
N LYS A 199 -23.03 6.56 17.38
CA LYS A 199 -23.24 6.84 18.81
C LYS A 199 -24.46 7.73 19.04
N ARG A 200 -24.53 8.87 18.32
CA ARG A 200 -25.66 9.82 18.43
C ARG A 200 -27.00 9.17 18.08
N LYS A 201 -27.06 8.37 17.00
CA LYS A 201 -28.27 7.65 16.61
C LYS A 201 -28.69 6.65 17.69
N ARG A 202 -27.74 5.87 18.23
CA ARG A 202 -28.01 4.91 19.32
C ARG A 202 -28.47 5.60 20.60
N GLU A 203 -27.91 6.75 20.95
CA GLU A 203 -28.30 7.55 22.13
C GLU A 203 -29.74 8.06 22.09
N GLN A 204 -30.31 8.26 20.91
CA GLN A 204 -31.72 8.64 20.75
C GLN A 204 -32.69 7.51 21.13
N LEU A 205 -32.23 6.25 21.11
CA LEU A 205 -33.03 5.07 21.41
C LEU A 205 -32.90 4.68 22.89
N LYS A 206 -33.55 5.45 23.77
CA LYS A 206 -33.42 5.30 25.24
C LYS A 206 -33.84 3.93 25.78
N ASN A 207 -34.80 3.29 25.14
CA ASN A 207 -35.37 2.00 25.58
C ASN A 207 -34.65 0.79 24.98
N LEU A 208 -33.65 1.00 24.11
CA LEU A 208 -32.92 -0.08 23.47
C LEU A 208 -32.06 -0.83 24.50
N LEU A 209 -32.23 -2.15 24.58
CA LEU A 209 -31.34 -3.06 25.29
C LEU A 209 -30.23 -3.52 24.33
N VAL A 210 -28.98 -3.23 24.66
CA VAL A 210 -27.84 -3.67 23.86
C VAL A 210 -27.12 -4.82 24.56
N ILE A 211 -26.92 -5.92 23.84
CA ILE A 211 -26.20 -7.12 24.30
C ILE A 211 -24.90 -7.24 23.51
N GLY A 212 -23.75 -7.23 24.18
CA GLY A 212 -22.44 -7.35 23.56
C GLY A 212 -21.89 -8.78 23.64
N ILE A 213 -21.52 -9.37 22.51
CA ILE A 213 -20.97 -10.72 22.45
C ILE A 213 -19.52 -10.66 21.95
N THR A 214 -18.57 -11.09 22.79
CA THR A 214 -17.15 -11.20 22.44
C THR A 214 -16.59 -12.56 22.82
N GLY A 215 -15.33 -12.83 22.46
CA GLY A 215 -14.63 -14.08 22.76
C GLY A 215 -13.81 -14.59 21.57
N SER A 216 -12.93 -15.57 21.81
CA SER A 216 -12.13 -16.17 20.75
C SER A 216 -12.99 -17.02 19.80
N TYR A 217 -13.95 -17.77 20.35
CA TYR A 217 -14.82 -18.72 19.63
C TYR A 217 -16.28 -18.57 20.05
N GLY A 218 -17.22 -19.18 19.32
CA GLY A 218 -18.64 -19.25 19.68
C GLY A 218 -19.47 -17.97 19.47
N LYS A 219 -18.84 -16.80 19.31
CA LYS A 219 -19.50 -15.49 19.12
C LYS A 219 -20.68 -15.52 18.15
N THR A 220 -20.46 -16.01 16.93
CA THR A 220 -21.48 -16.02 15.87
C THR A 220 -22.62 -16.97 16.24
N SER A 221 -22.34 -18.19 16.69
CA SER A 221 -23.37 -19.14 17.11
C SER A 221 -24.20 -18.60 18.29
N THR A 222 -23.56 -18.00 19.29
CA THR A 222 -24.24 -17.39 20.45
C THR A 222 -25.14 -16.23 20.02
N LYS A 223 -24.67 -15.35 19.12
CA LYS A 223 -25.49 -14.28 18.55
C LYS A 223 -26.72 -14.83 17.84
N GLU A 224 -26.53 -15.85 17.00
CA GLU A 224 -27.61 -16.47 16.23
C GLU A 224 -28.65 -17.11 17.16
N PHE A 225 -28.22 -17.90 18.15
CA PHE A 225 -29.14 -18.51 19.12
C PHE A 225 -29.90 -17.48 19.96
N LEU A 226 -29.20 -16.47 20.50
CA LEU A 226 -29.85 -15.42 21.29
C LEU A 226 -30.85 -14.62 20.45
N ALA A 227 -30.51 -14.30 19.21
CA ALA A 227 -31.41 -13.58 18.31
C ALA A 227 -32.67 -14.38 18.03
N THR A 228 -32.55 -15.68 17.72
CA THR A 228 -33.71 -16.55 17.49
C THR A 228 -34.61 -16.63 18.73
N ILE A 229 -34.03 -16.86 19.91
CA ILE A 229 -34.81 -16.98 21.16
C ILE A 229 -35.51 -15.67 21.52
N LEU A 230 -34.81 -14.54 21.42
CA LEU A 230 -35.37 -13.24 21.82
C LEU A 230 -36.38 -12.70 20.81
N ALA A 231 -36.25 -13.07 19.53
CA ALA A 231 -37.19 -12.67 18.48
C ALA A 231 -38.60 -13.24 18.67
N GLU A 232 -38.77 -14.30 19.48
CA GLU A 232 -40.10 -14.83 19.86
C GLU A 232 -40.96 -13.81 20.62
N LYS A 233 -40.33 -12.82 21.27
CA LYS A 233 -41.03 -11.83 22.11
C LYS A 233 -40.71 -10.37 21.77
N PHE A 234 -39.53 -10.09 21.25
CA PHE A 234 -39.04 -8.72 21.05
C PHE A 234 -38.67 -8.46 19.59
N ASN A 235 -38.69 -7.18 19.20
CA ASN A 235 -38.10 -6.76 17.94
C ASN A 235 -36.57 -6.70 18.06
N VAL A 236 -35.88 -7.70 17.51
CA VAL A 236 -34.43 -7.87 17.66
C VAL A 236 -33.68 -7.46 16.38
N LEU A 237 -32.68 -6.59 16.54
CA LEU A 237 -31.61 -6.42 15.54
C LEU A 237 -30.37 -7.19 15.99
N LYS A 238 -29.66 -7.83 15.05
CA LYS A 238 -28.32 -8.39 15.28
C LYS A 238 -27.32 -7.92 14.22
N THR A 239 -26.04 -7.87 14.57
CA THR A 239 -24.99 -7.59 13.58
C THR A 239 -24.86 -8.72 12.56
N LYS A 240 -24.68 -8.36 11.27
CA LYS A 240 -24.46 -9.33 10.17
C LYS A 240 -23.07 -9.98 10.29
N GLU A 241 -22.84 -11.13 9.64
CA GLU A 241 -21.66 -11.99 9.85
C GLU A 241 -20.29 -11.29 9.83
N HIS A 242 -20.09 -10.27 8.98
CA HIS A 242 -18.81 -9.54 8.88
C HIS A 242 -18.79 -8.19 9.62
N GLN A 243 -19.82 -7.88 10.41
CA GLN A 243 -19.98 -6.58 11.09
C GLN A 243 -19.62 -6.67 12.58
N ASN A 244 -18.39 -7.04 12.87
CA ASN A 244 -17.85 -7.12 14.24
C ASN A 244 -16.70 -6.13 14.52
N SER A 245 -16.33 -5.31 13.53
CA SER A 245 -15.39 -4.18 13.68
C SER A 245 -16.11 -2.88 14.05
N GLU A 246 -15.37 -1.87 14.51
CA GLU A 246 -15.94 -0.58 14.90
C GLU A 246 -16.71 0.11 13.76
N VAL A 247 -16.25 -0.02 12.52
CA VAL A 247 -16.94 0.51 11.33
C VAL A 247 -18.15 -0.34 10.99
N GLY A 248 -18.02 -1.67 11.01
CA GLY A 248 -19.11 -2.58 10.68
C GLY A 248 -20.30 -2.44 11.63
N VAL A 249 -20.02 -2.39 12.94
CA VAL A 249 -21.02 -2.15 13.98
C VAL A 249 -21.66 -0.77 13.82
N SER A 250 -20.85 0.27 13.59
CA SER A 250 -21.38 1.63 13.38
C SER A 250 -22.29 1.71 12.15
N GLN A 251 -21.96 1.01 11.06
CA GLN A 251 -22.79 0.95 9.87
C GLN A 251 -24.10 0.17 10.10
N CYS A 252 -24.06 -0.92 10.86
CA CYS A 252 -25.26 -1.63 11.29
C CYS A 252 -26.22 -0.70 12.06
N ILE A 253 -25.70 0.05 13.04
CA ILE A 253 -26.46 1.05 13.78
C ILE A 253 -27.05 2.11 12.83
N LEU A 254 -26.25 2.64 11.91
CA LEU A 254 -26.70 3.72 11.01
C LEU A 254 -27.74 3.27 9.99
N ASN A 255 -27.61 2.07 9.44
CA ASN A 255 -28.42 1.62 8.31
C ASN A 255 -29.59 0.72 8.74
N ASP A 256 -29.39 -0.14 9.73
CA ASP A 256 -30.33 -1.22 10.05
C ASP A 256 -31.11 -0.97 11.36
N LEU A 257 -30.53 -0.23 12.32
CA LEU A 257 -31.20 0.07 13.60
C LEU A 257 -32.32 1.09 13.43
N LYS A 258 -33.53 0.71 13.86
CA LYS A 258 -34.76 1.51 13.79
C LYS A 258 -35.40 1.67 15.17
N PRO A 259 -36.27 2.68 15.38
CA PRO A 259 -36.95 2.91 16.65
C PRO A 259 -37.82 1.75 17.17
N GLU A 260 -38.32 0.90 16.28
CA GLU A 260 -39.12 -0.29 16.63
C GLU A 260 -38.31 -1.42 17.27
N HIS A 261 -36.98 -1.41 17.14
CA HIS A 261 -36.14 -2.44 17.76
C HIS A 261 -36.01 -2.20 19.25
N GLU A 262 -36.26 -3.26 20.00
CA GLU A 262 -36.18 -3.28 21.47
C GLU A 262 -34.83 -3.83 21.93
N ILE A 263 -34.24 -4.76 21.18
CA ILE A 263 -32.97 -5.39 21.49
C ILE A 263 -32.00 -5.27 20.31
N PHE A 264 -30.76 -4.90 20.60
CA PHE A 264 -29.65 -4.94 19.64
C PHE A 264 -28.55 -5.88 20.14
N ILE A 265 -28.35 -6.99 19.42
CA ILE A 265 -27.31 -7.98 19.70
C ILE A 265 -26.09 -7.69 18.84
N CYS A 266 -25.00 -7.28 19.48
CA CYS A 266 -23.78 -6.84 18.81
C CYS A 266 -22.65 -7.84 19.00
N GLU A 267 -22.25 -8.51 17.93
CA GLU A 267 -20.99 -9.26 17.89
C GLU A 267 -19.79 -8.29 17.85
N MET A 268 -18.83 -8.46 18.76
CA MET A 268 -17.68 -7.57 18.94
C MET A 268 -16.36 -8.30 18.74
N GLY A 269 -15.59 -7.86 17.74
CA GLY A 269 -14.28 -8.41 17.41
C GLY A 269 -13.16 -7.80 18.25
N ALA A 270 -12.41 -8.64 18.97
CA ALA A 270 -11.25 -8.24 19.77
C ALA A 270 -9.93 -8.37 18.97
N TYR A 271 -9.70 -7.50 17.97
CA TYR A 271 -8.50 -7.59 17.12
C TYR A 271 -7.27 -6.90 17.71
N ASN A 272 -7.49 -5.80 18.43
CA ASN A 272 -6.46 -4.92 18.95
C ASN A 272 -6.75 -4.58 20.41
N ARG A 273 -5.70 -4.35 21.21
CA ARG A 273 -5.86 -3.83 22.56
C ARG A 273 -6.67 -2.53 22.52
N GLY A 274 -7.72 -2.44 23.35
CA GLY A 274 -8.64 -1.31 23.35
C GLY A 274 -9.77 -1.38 22.30
N GLY A 275 -9.76 -2.34 21.38
CA GLY A 275 -10.83 -2.50 20.37
C GLY A 275 -12.19 -2.79 20.99
N ILE A 276 -12.26 -3.69 21.98
CA ILE A 276 -13.49 -3.95 22.73
C ILE A 276 -13.95 -2.73 23.52
N LYS A 277 -13.02 -1.98 24.14
CA LYS A 277 -13.36 -0.73 24.83
C LYS A 277 -14.04 0.26 23.87
N LEU A 278 -13.49 0.44 22.67
CA LEU A 278 -14.09 1.29 21.63
C LEU A 278 -15.48 0.78 21.21
N LEU A 279 -15.65 -0.53 21.00
CA LEU A 279 -16.94 -1.12 20.66
C LEU A 279 -17.98 -0.93 21.78
N CYS A 280 -17.60 -1.10 23.04
CA CYS A 280 -18.44 -0.79 24.19
C CYS A 280 -18.78 0.71 24.27
N ASP A 281 -17.86 1.60 23.90
CA ASP A 281 -18.13 3.04 23.84
C ASP A 281 -19.10 3.43 22.72
N ILE A 282 -19.12 2.67 21.62
CA ILE A 282 -20.08 2.85 20.51
C ILE A 282 -21.46 2.33 20.90
N THR A 283 -21.51 1.14 21.47
CA THR A 283 -22.76 0.35 21.62
C THR A 283 -23.40 0.48 22.99
N LYS A 284 -22.62 0.79 24.04
CA LYS A 284 -23.04 0.86 25.45
C LYS A 284 -23.86 -0.37 25.88
N PRO A 285 -23.27 -1.58 25.81
CA PRO A 285 -23.98 -2.81 26.17
C PRO A 285 -24.36 -2.79 27.65
N LYS A 286 -25.53 -3.35 27.97
CA LYS A 286 -25.98 -3.58 29.36
C LYS A 286 -25.73 -5.02 29.81
N ILE A 287 -25.58 -5.92 28.85
CA ILE A 287 -25.30 -7.35 29.01
C ILE A 287 -24.09 -7.69 28.14
#